data_AF-A0A350LYD7-F1
#
_entry.id   AF-A0A350LYD7-F1
#
_cell.length_a   1.000
_cell.length_b   1.000
_cell.length_c   1.000
_cell.angle_alpha   90.00
_cell.angle_beta   90.00
_cell.angle_gamma   90.00
#
_symmetry.space_group_name_H-M   'P 1'
#
loop_
_entity.id
_entity.type
_entity.pdbx_description
1 polymer ?
#
loop_
_entity_poly.entity_id
_entity_poly.type
_entity_poly.pdbx_seq_one_letter_code
_entity_poly.pdbx_strand_id
1 'polypeptide(L)'
;MKAIFKILLWGSLALLVAGCAVSRLQITEVQKPPSSPKNIPQQDISIARIKQELKEGHFDNVERLLDALSNGEYEDEIEIHMYRGILYHRQNRLQSALSEFKKSLTLLSPTINQIIQKDLYENIGFLYYDLNDYKKAGSYLRKYKELGGEIEEADIEFLERFPGIPYQIETQNQTTNLKMDYKAIPMVKASVNGSRELDFILDTGAQMTVLSSEMAKKLSVKPLVSGSKGVGAGGEFSVDLGVIDSLRLGDIVIRNVPVTIIDSKKLTFKLFGFLTIFKIDGVIGLPLLKQFDVTFDYKGKRLILDLPQKTKEPSSFEGNLYLVRDKIMLSVSINDIEGFTFQLDTGGGGGYASITPEGIEELKDQQLKISEKLGGSWGAGGGGVKKIKDVKDVSLRMCGFDIRNVDLRMDKDPIKDKLIEIDGFIENMILENFKVKIDFGKMQITLAN
;
A
#
# COMPACT_ATOMS: atom_id res chain seq x y z
N MET A 1 -12.28 -46.83 12.91
CA MET A 1 -11.66 -45.68 13.61
C MET A 1 -10.17 -45.47 13.30
N LYS A 2 -9.32 -46.50 13.14
CA LYS A 2 -7.89 -46.31 12.80
C LYS A 2 -7.58 -45.94 11.33
N ALA A 3 -8.56 -46.05 10.42
CA ALA A 3 -8.40 -45.66 9.01
C ALA A 3 -8.75 -44.17 8.72
N ILE A 4 -9.62 -43.56 9.53
CA ILE A 4 -10.01 -42.15 9.40
C ILE A 4 -8.89 -41.21 9.89
N PHE A 5 -8.06 -41.68 10.83
CA PHE A 5 -6.93 -40.90 11.36
C PHE A 5 -5.72 -40.82 10.39
N LYS A 6 -5.59 -41.76 9.43
CA LYS A 6 -4.49 -41.74 8.45
C LYS A 6 -4.72 -40.76 7.28
N ILE A 7 -5.97 -40.40 6.99
CA ILE A 7 -6.30 -39.42 5.95
C ILE A 7 -6.13 -37.97 6.47
N LEU A 8 -6.33 -37.73 7.77
CA LEU A 8 -6.18 -36.41 8.37
C LEU A 8 -4.72 -35.93 8.46
N LEU A 9 -3.74 -36.82 8.69
CA LEU A 9 -2.34 -36.37 8.79
C LEU A 9 -1.67 -36.04 7.44
N TRP A 10 -2.16 -36.60 6.33
CA TRP A 10 -1.67 -36.25 4.99
C TRP A 10 -2.54 -35.17 4.31
N GLY A 11 -3.85 -35.12 4.60
CA GLY A 11 -4.78 -34.14 4.05
C GLY A 11 -4.64 -32.73 4.64
N SER A 12 -4.25 -32.59 5.91
CA SER A 12 -4.07 -31.27 6.56
C SER A 12 -2.80 -30.54 6.12
N LEU A 13 -1.80 -31.29 5.66
CA LEU A 13 -0.62 -30.70 5.02
C LEU A 13 -0.86 -30.48 3.52
N ALA A 14 -1.60 -31.40 2.86
CA ALA A 14 -1.87 -31.30 1.44
C ALA A 14 -2.88 -30.19 1.06
N LEU A 15 -3.75 -29.71 1.95
CA LEU A 15 -4.68 -28.59 1.63
C LEU A 15 -4.11 -27.19 1.93
N LEU A 16 -3.04 -27.10 2.73
CA LEU A 16 -2.15 -25.92 2.76
C LEU A 16 -1.08 -25.96 1.65
N VAL A 17 -0.93 -27.10 0.96
CA VAL A 17 0.09 -27.33 -0.09
C VAL A 17 -0.56 -27.77 -1.43
N ALA A 18 -1.87 -27.65 -1.59
CA ALA A 18 -2.57 -28.09 -2.80
C ALA A 18 -2.36 -27.08 -3.94
N GLY A 19 -1.23 -27.20 -4.63
CA GLY A 19 -0.98 -26.58 -5.92
C GLY A 19 0.37 -25.89 -6.09
N CYS A 20 1.37 -26.15 -5.26
CA CYS A 20 2.75 -25.79 -5.62
C CYS A 20 3.36 -26.92 -6.46
N ALA A 21 3.02 -26.98 -7.75
CA ALA A 21 4.08 -27.30 -8.69
C ALA A 21 5.10 -26.16 -8.49
N VAL A 22 6.19 -26.43 -7.78
CA VAL A 22 7.28 -25.47 -7.61
C VAL A 22 7.94 -25.33 -8.97
N SER A 23 7.32 -24.58 -9.90
CA SER A 23 8.10 -23.85 -10.88
C SER A 23 8.97 -22.91 -10.05
N ARG A 24 10.23 -23.30 -9.84
CA ARG A 24 11.18 -22.36 -9.25
C ARG A 24 11.22 -21.17 -10.20
N LEU A 25 10.87 -19.99 -9.67
CA LEU A 25 11.05 -18.74 -10.39
C LEU A 25 12.47 -18.70 -10.95
N GLN A 26 12.61 -18.28 -12.20
CA GLN A 26 13.92 -17.95 -12.74
C GLN A 26 14.13 -16.46 -12.54
N ILE A 27 15.11 -16.10 -11.71
CA ILE A 27 15.38 -14.72 -11.33
C ILE A 27 16.76 -14.35 -11.86
N THR A 28 16.80 -13.34 -12.71
CA THR A 28 18.05 -12.81 -13.28
C THR A 28 18.11 -11.31 -13.09
N GLU A 29 19.25 -10.79 -12.65
CA GLU A 29 19.49 -9.35 -12.66
C GLU A 29 19.53 -8.82 -14.09
N VAL A 30 18.91 -7.66 -14.30
CA VAL A 30 18.91 -6.95 -15.57
C VAL A 30 19.27 -5.49 -15.32
N GLN A 31 19.96 -4.90 -16.29
CA GLN A 31 20.16 -3.45 -16.24
C GLN A 31 18.81 -2.76 -16.33
N LYS A 32 18.63 -1.68 -15.56
CA LYS A 32 17.46 -0.81 -15.69
C LYS A 32 17.34 -0.45 -17.17
N PRO A 33 16.19 -0.69 -17.84
CA PRO A 33 16.03 -0.25 -19.21
C PRO A 33 16.31 1.26 -19.24
N PRO A 34 17.02 1.76 -20.27
CA PRO A 34 17.23 3.20 -20.39
C PRO A 34 15.85 3.85 -20.35
N SER A 35 15.67 4.83 -19.46
CA SER A 35 14.46 5.66 -19.45
C SER A 35 14.30 6.22 -20.85
N SER A 36 13.41 5.65 -21.66
CA SER A 36 13.30 6.06 -23.05
C SER A 36 12.84 7.50 -23.07
N PRO A 37 13.64 8.46 -23.56
CA PRO A 37 13.17 9.81 -23.73
C PRO A 37 12.28 9.79 -24.97
N LYS A 38 11.02 9.39 -24.80
CA LYS A 38 10.01 9.72 -25.79
C LYS A 38 9.76 11.21 -25.61
N ASN A 39 10.32 12.03 -26.51
CA ASN A 39 9.89 13.42 -26.65
C ASN A 39 8.37 13.41 -26.73
N ILE A 40 7.71 14.09 -25.80
CA ILE A 40 6.25 14.18 -25.80
C ILE A 40 5.88 15.13 -26.95
N PRO A 41 5.10 14.67 -27.95
CA PRO A 41 4.66 15.55 -29.03
C PRO A 41 3.97 16.79 -28.46
N GLN A 42 4.23 17.97 -29.02
CA GLN A 42 3.73 19.22 -28.44
C GLN A 42 2.19 19.28 -28.36
N GLN A 43 1.51 18.60 -29.28
CA GLN A 43 0.05 18.43 -29.29
C GLN A 43 -0.52 17.61 -28.12
N ASP A 44 0.32 16.81 -27.45
CA ASP A 44 -0.09 15.96 -26.33
C ASP A 44 0.15 16.64 -24.97
N ILE A 45 0.79 17.82 -24.95
CA ILE A 45 1.08 18.58 -23.74
C ILE A 45 -0.18 19.30 -23.28
N SER A 46 -0.87 18.75 -22.27
CA SER A 46 -2.07 19.34 -21.69
C SER A 46 -2.29 18.88 -20.25
N ILE A 47 -3.09 19.65 -19.50
CA ILE A 47 -3.57 19.25 -18.18
C ILE A 47 -4.39 17.95 -18.24
N ALA A 48 -5.20 17.74 -19.30
CA ALA A 48 -5.94 16.51 -19.49
C ALA A 48 -5.02 15.28 -19.60
N ARG A 49 -3.91 15.40 -20.35
CA ARG A 49 -2.90 14.34 -20.45
C ARG A 49 -2.22 14.08 -19.12
N ILE A 50 -1.89 15.11 -18.34
CA ILE A 50 -1.34 14.96 -16.98
C ILE A 50 -2.28 14.17 -16.08
N LYS A 51 -3.59 14.48 -16.09
CA LYS A 51 -4.59 13.74 -15.31
C LYS A 51 -4.63 12.26 -15.70
N GLN A 52 -4.58 11.98 -16.99
CA GLN A 52 -4.55 10.61 -17.51
C GLN A 52 -3.30 9.86 -17.03
N GLU A 53 -2.11 10.41 -17.24
CA GLU A 53 -0.84 9.77 -16.87
C GLU A 53 -0.71 9.58 -15.34
N LEU A 54 -1.24 10.51 -14.53
CA LEU A 54 -1.33 10.34 -13.07
C LEU A 54 -2.26 9.18 -12.69
N LYS A 55 -3.35 8.99 -13.42
CA LYS A 55 -4.30 7.91 -13.18
C LYS A 55 -3.72 6.55 -13.59
N GLU A 56 -3.00 6.49 -14.71
CA GLU A 56 -2.33 5.28 -15.22
C GLU A 56 -1.04 4.94 -14.43
N GLY A 57 -0.56 5.84 -13.56
CA GLY A 57 0.66 5.62 -12.77
C GLY A 57 1.97 5.93 -13.51
N HIS A 58 1.90 6.59 -14.66
CA HIS A 58 3.03 6.98 -15.51
C HIS A 58 3.71 8.27 -15.03
N PHE A 59 4.22 8.27 -13.80
CA PHE A 59 4.73 9.47 -13.11
C PHE A 59 5.90 10.18 -13.82
N ASP A 60 6.79 9.43 -14.47
CA ASP A 60 7.90 10.01 -15.24
C ASP A 60 7.39 10.86 -16.42
N ASN A 61 6.27 10.47 -17.03
CA ASN A 61 5.64 11.25 -18.10
C ASN A 61 4.97 12.51 -17.52
N VAL A 62 4.36 12.41 -16.34
CA VAL A 62 3.76 13.55 -15.63
C VAL A 62 4.79 14.64 -15.36
N GLU A 63 5.98 14.27 -14.88
CA GLU A 63 7.07 15.23 -14.63
C GLU A 63 7.46 15.98 -15.91
N ARG A 64 7.69 15.25 -17.01
CA ARG A 64 8.02 15.85 -18.32
C ARG A 64 6.92 16.77 -18.84
N LEU A 65 5.66 16.40 -18.69
CA LEU A 65 4.52 17.22 -19.11
C LEU A 65 4.44 18.53 -18.32
N LEU A 66 4.61 18.46 -16.99
CA LEU A 66 4.59 19.63 -16.11
C LEU A 66 5.75 20.59 -16.41
N ASP A 67 6.93 20.06 -16.69
CA ASP A 67 8.10 20.85 -17.05
C ASP A 67 7.94 21.54 -18.41
N ALA A 68 7.32 20.86 -19.38
CA ALA A 68 7.01 21.48 -20.66
C ALA A 68 5.95 22.60 -20.53
N LEU A 69 4.91 22.40 -19.72
CA LEU A 69 3.90 23.44 -19.44
C LEU A 69 4.49 24.65 -18.70
N SER A 70 5.47 24.44 -17.82
CA SER A 70 6.09 25.53 -17.05
C SER A 70 6.97 26.46 -17.89
N ASN A 71 7.39 26.01 -19.08
CA ASN A 71 8.25 26.78 -19.99
C ASN A 71 7.46 27.43 -21.14
N GLY A 72 6.14 27.19 -21.24
CA GLY A 72 5.28 27.80 -22.26
C GLY A 72 4.34 28.86 -21.68
N GLU A 73 3.71 29.63 -22.58
CA GLU A 73 2.66 30.60 -22.22
C GLU A 73 1.31 29.87 -22.11
N TYR A 74 1.03 29.25 -20.95
CA TYR A 74 -0.23 28.55 -20.70
C TYR A 74 -1.08 29.27 -19.63
N GLU A 75 -2.39 29.30 -19.82
CA GLU A 75 -3.34 30.04 -18.96
C GLU A 75 -3.69 29.32 -17.63
N ASP A 76 -3.31 28.05 -17.47
CA ASP A 76 -3.78 27.17 -16.36
C ASP A 76 -2.79 27.05 -15.17
N GLU A 77 -2.20 28.17 -14.73
CA GLU A 77 -1.16 28.19 -13.67
C GLU A 77 -1.59 27.50 -12.35
N ILE A 78 -2.87 27.59 -12.00
CA ILE A 78 -3.45 26.97 -10.79
C ILE A 78 -3.32 25.45 -10.82
N GLU A 79 -3.69 24.83 -11.95
CA GLU A 79 -3.68 23.37 -12.10
C GLU A 79 -2.26 22.85 -12.28
N ILE A 80 -1.36 23.59 -12.94
CA ILE A 80 0.05 23.23 -13.04
C ILE A 80 0.66 23.07 -11.64
N HIS A 81 0.46 24.06 -10.77
CA HIS A 81 0.93 23.97 -9.38
C HIS A 81 0.24 22.85 -8.59
N MET A 82 -1.06 22.65 -8.79
CA MET A 82 -1.78 21.55 -8.12
C MET A 82 -1.23 20.18 -8.53
N TYR A 83 -1.09 19.91 -9.83
CA TYR A 83 -0.61 18.61 -10.32
C TYR A 83 0.87 18.39 -10.02
N ARG A 84 1.70 19.44 -10.02
CA ARG A 84 3.08 19.34 -9.53
C ARG A 84 3.13 19.04 -8.04
N GLY A 85 2.26 19.64 -7.24
CA GLY A 85 2.09 19.30 -5.83
C GLY A 85 1.68 17.84 -5.62
N ILE A 86 0.73 17.32 -6.41
CA ILE A 86 0.32 15.90 -6.38
C ILE A 86 1.50 14.99 -6.72
N LEU A 87 2.25 15.27 -7.78
CA LEU A 87 3.43 14.49 -8.16
C LEU A 87 4.48 14.48 -7.03
N TYR A 88 4.81 15.64 -6.48
CA TYR A 88 5.76 15.75 -5.37
C TYR A 88 5.29 15.01 -4.12
N HIS A 89 4.00 15.03 -3.82
CA HIS A 89 3.42 14.24 -2.72
C HIS A 89 3.61 12.74 -2.98
N ARG A 90 3.35 12.28 -4.22
CA ARG A 90 3.55 10.87 -4.61
C ARG A 90 5.02 10.45 -4.61
N GLN A 91 5.94 11.40 -4.73
CA GLN A 91 7.39 11.23 -4.58
C GLN A 91 7.87 11.41 -3.12
N ASN A 92 6.96 11.51 -2.14
CA ASN A 92 7.25 11.79 -0.73
C ASN A 92 8.07 13.07 -0.47
N ARG A 93 7.99 14.05 -1.38
CA ARG A 93 8.60 15.38 -1.25
C ARG A 93 7.58 16.35 -0.66
N LEU A 94 7.21 16.11 0.60
CA LEU A 94 6.07 16.72 1.27
C LEU A 94 6.16 18.26 1.40
N GLN A 95 7.33 18.81 1.67
CA GLN A 95 7.56 20.26 1.74
C GLN A 95 7.51 20.90 0.36
N SER A 96 8.07 20.23 -0.64
CA SER A 96 7.98 20.66 -2.04
C SER A 96 6.51 20.66 -2.51
N ALA A 97 5.75 19.60 -2.19
CA ALA A 97 4.31 19.51 -2.46
C ALA A 97 3.53 20.64 -1.76
N LEU A 98 3.82 20.90 -0.48
CA LEU A 98 3.18 21.97 0.28
C LEU A 98 3.42 23.34 -0.35
N SER A 99 4.64 23.58 -0.84
CA SER A 99 4.99 24.82 -1.54
C SER A 99 4.15 25.00 -2.80
N GLU A 100 4.06 23.96 -3.64
CA GLU A 100 3.27 24.01 -4.88
C GLU A 100 1.77 24.17 -4.61
N PHE A 101 1.21 23.42 -3.66
CA PHE A 101 -0.19 23.60 -3.27
C PHE A 101 -0.50 24.99 -2.72
N LYS A 102 0.44 25.63 -2.00
CA LYS A 102 0.28 27.02 -1.54
C LYS A 102 0.23 28.00 -2.71
N LYS A 103 1.07 27.83 -3.74
CA LYS A 103 1.00 28.67 -4.96
C LYS A 103 -0.37 28.52 -5.63
N SER A 104 -0.83 27.29 -5.80
CA SER A 104 -2.18 27.02 -6.33
C SER A 104 -3.27 27.69 -5.49
N LEU A 105 -3.22 27.57 -4.15
CA LEU A 105 -4.15 28.25 -3.24
C LEU A 105 -4.15 29.77 -3.38
N THR A 106 -2.98 30.41 -3.54
CA THR A 106 -2.89 31.86 -3.66
C THR A 106 -3.49 32.40 -4.95
N LEU A 107 -3.56 31.57 -5.99
CA LEU A 107 -4.13 31.91 -7.29
C LEU A 107 -5.64 31.63 -7.37
N LEU A 108 -6.22 30.90 -6.40
CA LEU A 108 -7.65 30.59 -6.39
C LEU A 108 -8.52 31.83 -6.10
N SER A 109 -9.54 32.01 -6.93
CA SER A 109 -10.71 32.85 -6.61
C SER A 109 -11.84 31.97 -6.05
N PRO A 110 -12.41 32.29 -4.85
CA PRO A 110 -13.47 31.50 -4.22
C PRO A 110 -14.74 31.32 -5.06
N THR A 111 -14.99 32.18 -6.05
CA THR A 111 -16.26 32.23 -6.79
C THR A 111 -16.23 31.44 -8.10
N ILE A 112 -15.05 31.16 -8.65
CA ILE A 112 -14.89 30.63 -10.02
C ILE A 112 -14.44 29.16 -10.01
N ASN A 113 -13.68 28.75 -8.98
CA ASN A 113 -12.88 27.51 -9.05
C ASN A 113 -13.31 26.45 -8.01
N GLN A 114 -14.60 26.25 -7.75
CA GLN A 114 -15.05 25.33 -6.68
C GLN A 114 -14.57 23.88 -6.87
N ILE A 115 -14.51 23.38 -8.11
CA ILE A 115 -14.02 22.02 -8.40
C ILE A 115 -12.53 21.91 -8.06
N ILE A 116 -11.70 22.82 -8.58
CA ILE A 116 -10.25 22.84 -8.31
C ILE A 116 -9.98 23.07 -6.82
N GLN A 117 -10.76 23.95 -6.18
CA GLN A 117 -10.64 24.22 -4.75
C GLN A 117 -10.94 22.97 -3.91
N LYS A 118 -11.97 22.20 -4.27
CA LYS A 118 -12.31 20.94 -3.62
C LYS A 118 -11.15 19.94 -3.73
N ASP A 119 -10.65 19.71 -4.95
CA ASP A 119 -9.55 18.77 -5.20
C ASP A 119 -8.26 19.20 -4.48
N LEU A 120 -7.98 20.50 -4.44
CA LEU A 120 -6.83 21.05 -3.72
C LEU A 120 -6.95 20.87 -2.21
N TYR A 121 -8.13 21.08 -1.62
CA TYR A 121 -8.35 20.82 -0.19
C TYR A 121 -8.20 19.35 0.17
N GLU A 122 -8.66 18.43 -0.68
CA GLU A 122 -8.44 17.01 -0.49
C GLU A 122 -6.93 16.70 -0.42
N ASN A 123 -6.18 17.13 -1.43
CA ASN A 123 -4.76 16.86 -1.54
C ASN A 123 -3.94 17.51 -0.41
N ILE A 124 -4.25 18.74 -0.02
CA ILE A 124 -3.59 19.40 1.11
C ILE A 124 -3.94 18.70 2.44
N GLY A 125 -5.18 18.25 2.60
CA GLY A 125 -5.61 17.52 3.79
C GLY A 125 -4.79 16.25 4.01
N PHE A 126 -4.69 15.41 2.98
CA PHE A 126 -3.86 14.20 3.05
C PHE A 126 -2.35 14.48 3.06
N LEU A 127 -1.88 15.59 2.49
CA LEU A 127 -0.50 16.01 2.68
C LEU A 127 -0.20 16.32 4.15
N TYR A 128 -1.10 17.02 4.85
CA TYR A 128 -0.93 17.27 6.28
C TYR A 128 -1.06 16.00 7.14
N TYR A 129 -1.86 15.03 6.69
CA TYR A 129 -1.90 13.70 7.31
C TYR A 129 -0.52 13.04 7.24
N ASP A 130 0.14 13.05 6.07
CA ASP A 130 1.48 12.47 5.90
C ASP A 130 2.59 13.29 6.59
N LEU A 131 2.38 14.59 6.80
CA LEU A 131 3.22 15.43 7.66
C LEU A 131 2.97 15.22 9.16
N ASN A 132 2.08 14.31 9.55
CA ASN A 132 1.66 14.05 10.93
C ASN A 132 1.01 15.28 11.64
N ASP A 133 0.50 16.26 10.89
CA ASP A 133 -0.26 17.41 11.42
C ASP A 133 -1.76 17.15 11.26
N TYR A 134 -2.28 16.23 12.08
CA TYR A 134 -3.67 15.74 11.97
C TYR A 134 -4.71 16.86 12.18
N LYS A 135 -4.39 17.88 12.98
CA LYS A 135 -5.27 19.03 13.17
C LYS A 135 -5.47 19.81 11.86
N LYS A 136 -4.38 20.10 11.12
CA LYS A 136 -4.51 20.74 9.81
C LYS A 136 -5.14 19.80 8.78
N ALA A 137 -4.79 18.51 8.81
CA ALA A 137 -5.38 17.50 7.94
C ALA A 137 -6.91 17.51 8.07
N GLY A 138 -7.43 17.38 9.30
CA GLY A 138 -8.86 17.43 9.59
C GLY A 138 -9.51 18.75 9.12
N SER A 139 -8.86 19.90 9.36
CA SER A 139 -9.38 21.20 8.92
C SER A 139 -9.52 21.32 7.39
N TYR A 140 -8.55 20.83 6.61
CA TYR A 140 -8.64 20.85 5.15
C TYR A 140 -9.63 19.82 4.61
N LEU A 141 -9.67 18.62 5.20
CA LEU A 141 -10.62 17.58 4.81
C LEU A 141 -12.07 17.96 5.16
N ARG A 142 -12.28 18.73 6.21
CA ARG A 142 -13.59 19.35 6.51
C ARG A 142 -14.03 20.29 5.40
N LYS A 143 -13.15 21.18 4.92
CA LYS A 143 -13.46 22.06 3.78
C LYS A 143 -13.71 21.28 2.49
N TYR A 144 -12.95 20.22 2.23
CA TYR A 144 -13.20 19.31 1.12
C TYR A 144 -14.62 18.71 1.20
N LYS A 145 -15.02 18.22 2.37
CA LYS A 145 -16.36 17.69 2.60
C LYS A 145 -17.47 18.73 2.46
N GLU A 146 -17.27 19.94 2.97
CA GLU A 146 -18.21 21.07 2.83
C GLU A 146 -18.46 21.44 1.35
N LEU A 147 -17.48 21.20 0.47
CA LEU A 147 -17.61 21.36 -0.98
C LEU A 147 -18.16 20.11 -1.69
N GLY A 148 -18.72 19.15 -0.96
CA GLY A 148 -19.29 17.92 -1.50
C GLY A 148 -18.27 16.81 -1.78
N GLY A 149 -17.09 16.88 -1.14
CA GLY A 149 -16.10 15.81 -1.15
C GLY A 149 -16.59 14.55 -0.45
N GLU A 150 -16.23 13.39 -1.00
CA GLU A 150 -16.54 12.09 -0.40
C GLU A 150 -15.45 11.69 0.62
N ILE A 151 -15.81 11.76 1.90
CA ILE A 151 -15.01 11.27 3.04
C ILE A 151 -15.96 11.04 4.23
N GLU A 152 -15.72 10.01 5.03
CA GLU A 152 -16.55 9.72 6.19
C GLU A 152 -16.37 10.81 7.26
N GLU A 153 -17.47 11.21 7.93
CA GLU A 153 -17.37 12.21 9.00
C GLU A 153 -16.47 11.73 10.14
N ALA A 154 -16.52 10.42 10.40
CA ALA A 154 -15.71 9.77 11.42
C ALA A 154 -14.20 9.91 11.17
N ASP A 155 -13.76 9.93 9.91
CA ASP A 155 -12.34 10.08 9.58
C ASP A 155 -11.85 11.51 9.86
N ILE A 156 -12.66 12.52 9.50
CA ILE A 156 -12.36 13.93 9.82
C ILE A 156 -12.35 14.14 11.32
N GLU A 157 -13.39 13.65 12.01
CA GLU A 157 -13.53 13.79 13.46
C GLU A 157 -12.36 13.13 14.19
N PHE A 158 -11.89 11.97 13.70
CA PHE A 158 -10.74 11.29 14.25
C PHE A 158 -9.47 12.16 14.18
N LEU A 159 -9.20 12.77 13.03
CA LEU A 159 -8.05 13.65 12.84
C LEU A 159 -8.12 14.90 13.73
N GLU A 160 -9.30 15.50 13.85
CA GLU A 160 -9.49 16.70 14.67
C GLU A 160 -9.41 16.43 16.18
N ARG A 161 -9.83 15.24 16.62
CA ARG A 161 -9.80 14.80 18.02
C ARG A 161 -8.52 14.07 18.39
N PHE A 162 -7.62 13.81 17.44
CA PHE A 162 -6.43 13.00 17.68
C PHE A 162 -5.55 13.63 18.78
N PRO A 163 -5.10 12.84 19.78
CA PRO A 163 -4.32 13.37 20.90
C PRO A 163 -2.86 13.62 20.49
N GLY A 164 -2.55 14.88 20.20
CA GLY A 164 -1.17 15.31 19.96
C GLY A 164 -0.62 14.88 18.60
N ILE A 165 0.67 14.56 18.55
CA ILE A 165 1.38 14.16 17.33
C ILE A 165 1.39 12.63 17.25
N PRO A 166 0.98 12.02 16.12
CA PRO A 166 1.02 10.57 15.94
C PRO A 166 2.46 10.06 15.78
N TYR A 167 2.65 8.75 16.01
CA TYR A 167 3.91 8.03 15.75
C TYR A 167 5.15 8.64 16.42
N GLN A 168 5.06 9.00 17.70
CA GLN A 168 6.24 9.51 18.42
C GLN A 168 7.18 8.35 18.74
N ILE A 169 8.32 8.30 18.04
CA ILE A 169 9.29 7.22 18.17
C ILE A 169 10.29 7.53 19.30
N GLU A 170 10.39 6.62 20.26
CA GLU A 170 11.35 6.62 21.35
C GLU A 170 12.30 5.43 21.19
N THR A 171 13.57 5.71 20.91
CA THR A 171 14.64 4.71 20.82
C THR A 171 16.00 5.37 21.08
N GLN A 172 16.98 4.56 21.47
CA GLN A 172 18.40 4.96 21.57
C GLN A 172 19.22 4.49 20.37
N ASN A 173 18.65 3.62 19.53
CA ASN A 173 19.35 2.96 18.43
C ASN A 173 18.88 3.52 17.09
N GLN A 174 19.82 3.69 16.16
CA GLN A 174 19.52 4.06 14.78
C GLN A 174 18.82 2.94 14.01
N THR A 175 19.11 1.69 14.39
CA THR A 175 18.64 0.48 13.73
C THR A 175 18.13 -0.50 14.76
N THR A 176 16.95 -1.06 14.50
CA THR A 176 16.33 -2.12 15.30
C THR A 176 16.17 -3.37 14.47
N ASN A 177 16.55 -4.52 15.03
CA ASN A 177 16.42 -5.81 14.39
C ASN A 177 15.39 -6.65 15.15
N LEU A 178 14.28 -6.98 14.50
CA LEU A 178 13.25 -7.87 15.03
C LEU A 178 13.35 -9.23 14.37
N LYS A 179 13.13 -10.28 15.16
CA LYS A 179 12.86 -11.60 14.59
C LYS A 179 11.52 -11.54 13.86
N MET A 180 11.52 -12.00 12.62
CA MET A 180 10.32 -12.12 11.79
C MET A 180 9.93 -13.59 11.71
N ASP A 181 8.71 -13.94 12.14
CA ASP A 181 8.13 -15.24 11.79
C ASP A 181 7.55 -15.13 10.37
N TYR A 182 7.66 -16.20 9.60
CA TYR A 182 7.15 -16.25 8.25
C TYR A 182 6.54 -17.63 7.99
N LYS A 183 5.22 -17.65 7.88
CA LYS A 183 4.40 -18.81 7.56
C LYS A 183 3.43 -18.44 6.42
N ALA A 184 4.00 -17.99 5.31
CA ALA A 184 3.37 -17.35 4.14
C ALA A 184 3.11 -15.84 4.24
N ILE A 185 3.04 -15.28 5.46
CA ILE A 185 2.92 -13.83 5.68
C ILE A 185 3.94 -13.40 6.74
N PRO A 186 4.64 -12.27 6.57
CA PRO A 186 5.63 -11.78 7.52
C PRO A 186 4.97 -11.25 8.80
N MET A 187 5.51 -11.67 9.94
CA MET A 187 4.98 -11.32 11.25
C MET A 187 6.07 -10.97 12.24
N VAL A 188 5.74 -10.07 13.17
CA VAL A 188 6.62 -9.71 14.29
C VAL A 188 5.85 -9.73 15.60
N LYS A 189 6.62 -9.79 16.69
CA LYS A 189 6.11 -9.58 18.03
C LYS A 189 6.04 -8.09 18.35
N ALA A 190 4.93 -7.65 18.92
CA ALA A 190 4.78 -6.31 19.46
C ALA A 190 4.03 -6.32 20.80
N SER A 191 4.30 -5.35 21.67
CA SER A 191 3.55 -5.13 22.91
C SER A 191 2.73 -3.86 22.80
N VAL A 192 1.44 -3.93 23.15
CA VAL A 192 0.50 -2.81 23.11
C VAL A 192 0.21 -2.39 24.55
N ASN A 193 0.41 -1.11 24.87
CA ASN A 193 0.13 -0.55 26.20
C ASN A 193 0.79 -1.35 27.34
N GLY A 194 2.01 -1.84 27.13
CA GLY A 194 2.76 -2.64 28.11
C GLY A 194 2.26 -4.08 28.28
N SER A 195 1.44 -4.59 27.37
CA SER A 195 0.99 -5.98 27.38
C SER A 195 2.13 -6.98 27.18
N ARG A 196 1.81 -8.29 27.30
CA ARG A 196 2.65 -9.34 26.71
C ARG A 196 2.81 -9.11 25.20
N GLU A 197 3.84 -9.74 24.61
CA GLU A 197 4.00 -9.76 23.16
C GLU A 197 2.83 -10.48 22.47
N LEU A 198 2.37 -9.87 21.38
CA LEU A 198 1.29 -10.29 20.51
C LEU A 198 1.82 -10.48 19.09
N ASP A 199 1.11 -11.27 18.29
CA ASP A 199 1.46 -11.54 16.90
C ASP A 199 0.84 -10.51 15.94
N PHE A 200 1.70 -9.72 15.29
CA PHE A 200 1.29 -8.74 14.29
C PHE A 200 1.75 -9.13 12.90
N ILE A 201 0.83 -9.06 11.93
CA ILE A 201 1.19 -9.10 10.51
C ILE A 201 1.83 -7.76 10.13
N LEU A 202 2.83 -7.81 9.25
CA LEU A 202 3.37 -6.65 8.55
C LEU A 202 2.68 -6.54 7.17
N ASP A 203 1.85 -5.52 6.99
CA ASP A 203 0.98 -5.40 5.83
C ASP A 203 1.12 -4.02 5.17
N THR A 204 1.88 -3.95 4.07
CA THR A 204 1.99 -2.72 3.27
C THR A 204 0.70 -2.39 2.49
N GLY A 205 -0.25 -3.32 2.39
CA GLY A 205 -1.58 -3.11 1.82
C GLY A 205 -2.60 -2.56 2.83
N ALA A 206 -2.31 -2.61 4.13
CA ALA A 206 -3.19 -2.07 5.17
C ALA A 206 -2.99 -0.55 5.37
N GLN A 207 -4.09 0.19 5.25
CA GLN A 207 -4.12 1.65 5.34
C GLN A 207 -3.98 2.20 6.77
N MET A 208 -4.01 1.34 7.80
CA MET A 208 -3.72 1.71 9.19
C MET A 208 -3.36 0.45 10.00
N THR A 209 -2.76 0.61 11.17
CA THR A 209 -2.63 -0.47 12.16
C THR A 209 -4.02 -0.96 12.55
N VAL A 210 -4.21 -2.27 12.71
CA VAL A 210 -5.52 -2.88 13.01
C VAL A 210 -5.47 -3.72 14.28
N LEU A 211 -6.51 -3.63 15.10
CA LEU A 211 -6.80 -4.55 16.19
C LEU A 211 -8.21 -5.11 16.07
N SER A 212 -8.40 -6.33 16.57
CA SER A 212 -9.77 -6.82 16.81
C SER A 212 -10.40 -6.07 17.98
N SER A 213 -11.73 -5.94 17.97
CA SER A 213 -12.49 -5.39 19.09
C SER A 213 -12.27 -6.13 20.41
N GLU A 214 -12.06 -7.45 20.35
CA GLU A 214 -11.67 -8.28 21.50
C GLU A 214 -10.30 -7.84 22.04
N MET A 215 -9.30 -7.64 21.17
CA MET A 215 -7.96 -7.22 21.60
C MET A 215 -7.94 -5.77 22.06
N ALA A 216 -8.62 -4.86 21.37
CA ALA A 216 -8.74 -3.47 21.79
C ALA A 216 -9.27 -3.38 23.23
N LYS A 217 -10.34 -4.13 23.55
CA LYS A 217 -10.89 -4.21 24.91
C LYS A 217 -9.89 -4.79 25.92
N LYS A 218 -9.20 -5.89 25.59
CA LYS A 218 -8.21 -6.51 26.50
C LYS A 218 -6.99 -5.61 26.76
N LEU A 219 -6.62 -4.81 25.78
CA LEU A 219 -5.44 -3.94 25.80
C LEU A 219 -5.77 -2.51 26.24
N SER A 220 -7.01 -2.28 26.69
CA SER A 220 -7.56 -0.98 27.11
C SER A 220 -7.48 0.11 26.04
N VAL A 221 -7.44 -0.28 24.77
CA VAL A 221 -7.52 0.62 23.62
C VAL A 221 -8.99 0.96 23.38
N LYS A 222 -9.36 2.22 23.56
CA LYS A 222 -10.74 2.69 23.40
C LYS A 222 -10.93 3.32 22.01
N PRO A 223 -12.10 3.13 21.38
CA PRO A 223 -12.45 3.91 20.20
C PRO A 223 -12.56 5.39 20.58
N LEU A 224 -11.94 6.25 19.77
CA LEU A 224 -12.06 7.70 19.85
C LEU A 224 -13.29 8.16 19.06
N VAL A 225 -13.49 7.57 17.89
CA VAL A 225 -14.62 7.80 16.97
C VAL A 225 -15.12 6.46 16.44
N SER A 226 -16.42 6.36 16.17
CA SER A 226 -17.07 5.16 15.65
C SER A 226 -17.77 5.45 14.32
N GLY A 227 -17.98 4.39 13.52
CA GLY A 227 -18.78 4.48 12.31
C GLY A 227 -18.03 4.99 11.07
N SER A 228 -16.71 4.82 11.04
CA SER A 228 -15.95 4.90 9.78
C SER A 228 -16.16 3.62 8.95
N LYS A 229 -15.64 3.60 7.73
CA LYS A 229 -15.74 2.47 6.81
C LYS A 229 -14.35 1.92 6.49
N GLY A 230 -14.21 0.60 6.65
CA GLY A 230 -13.08 -0.17 6.14
C GLY A 230 -13.47 -0.88 4.84
N VAL A 231 -12.50 -1.06 3.95
CA VAL A 231 -12.62 -1.86 2.73
C VAL A 231 -11.61 -2.99 2.79
N GLY A 232 -12.02 -4.21 2.42
CA GLY A 232 -11.10 -5.33 2.27
C GLY A 232 -11.64 -6.36 1.28
N ALA A 233 -10.98 -7.51 1.16
CA ALA A 233 -11.26 -8.54 0.15
C ALA A 233 -12.70 -9.09 0.07
N GLY A 234 -13.55 -8.79 1.07
CA GLY A 234 -14.96 -9.19 1.13
C GLY A 234 -15.94 -8.01 1.11
N GLY A 235 -15.48 -6.82 0.71
CA GLY A 235 -16.28 -5.60 0.62
C GLY A 235 -16.11 -4.66 1.82
N GLU A 236 -17.02 -3.68 1.89
CA GLU A 236 -17.07 -2.66 2.94
C GLU A 236 -17.54 -3.23 4.28
N PHE A 237 -17.03 -2.68 5.38
CA PHE A 237 -17.46 -2.99 6.73
C PHE A 237 -17.27 -1.80 7.66
N SER A 238 -18.07 -1.72 8.71
CA SER A 238 -17.94 -0.65 9.71
C SER A 238 -16.71 -0.88 10.60
N VAL A 239 -16.04 0.22 10.93
CA VAL A 239 -14.87 0.23 11.81
C VAL A 239 -14.96 1.35 12.83
N ASP A 240 -14.30 1.15 13.97
CA ASP A 240 -14.02 2.23 14.90
C ASP A 240 -12.56 2.68 14.76
N LEU A 241 -12.30 3.94 15.05
CA LEU A 241 -10.96 4.53 15.01
C LEU A 241 -10.54 4.88 16.43
N GLY A 242 -9.34 4.46 16.83
CA GLY A 242 -8.81 4.67 18.16
C GLY A 242 -7.33 5.01 18.15
N VAL A 243 -6.75 5.07 19.35
CA VAL A 243 -5.33 5.38 19.55
C VAL A 243 -4.73 4.37 20.51
N ILE A 244 -3.64 3.74 20.12
CA ILE A 244 -2.78 2.97 20.99
C ILE A 244 -1.80 3.94 21.66
N ASP A 245 -1.78 3.96 22.99
CA ASP A 245 -0.90 4.85 23.75
C ASP A 245 0.57 4.52 23.53
N SER A 246 0.90 3.23 23.48
CA SER A 246 2.26 2.76 23.15
C SER A 246 2.27 1.41 22.43
N LEU A 247 3.01 1.32 21.33
CA LEU A 247 3.35 0.09 20.63
C LEU A 247 4.86 -0.12 20.73
N ARG A 248 5.30 -1.19 21.39
CA ARG A 248 6.71 -1.57 21.48
C ARG A 248 7.05 -2.63 20.43
N LEU A 249 8.07 -2.34 19.62
CA LEU A 249 8.63 -3.19 18.57
C LEU A 249 10.12 -3.38 18.85
N GLY A 250 10.49 -4.52 19.45
CA GLY A 250 11.86 -4.73 19.94
C GLY A 250 12.23 -3.69 21.01
N ASP A 251 13.26 -2.89 20.73
CA ASP A 251 13.73 -1.81 21.59
C ASP A 251 13.08 -0.44 21.30
N ILE A 252 12.30 -0.32 20.23
CA ILE A 252 11.57 0.91 19.89
C ILE A 252 10.24 0.95 20.64
N VAL A 253 9.87 2.12 21.16
CA VAL A 253 8.51 2.44 21.60
C VAL A 253 7.94 3.52 20.70
N ILE A 254 6.77 3.27 20.12
CA ILE A 254 6.04 4.23 19.30
C ILE A 254 4.80 4.66 20.08
N ARG A 255 4.65 5.95 20.38
CA ARG A 255 3.47 6.49 21.07
C ARG A 255 2.46 7.10 20.11
N ASN A 256 1.23 7.21 20.58
CA ASN A 256 0.09 7.77 19.83
C ASN A 256 -0.03 7.11 18.46
N VAL A 257 -0.24 5.80 18.45
CA VAL A 257 -0.37 5.03 17.20
C VAL A 257 -1.85 4.99 16.81
N PRO A 258 -2.25 5.62 15.69
CA PRO A 258 -3.59 5.45 15.10
C PRO A 258 -3.90 3.97 14.88
N VAL A 259 -5.12 3.55 15.21
CA VAL A 259 -5.55 2.16 15.05
C VAL A 259 -6.99 2.04 14.60
N THR A 260 -7.24 1.11 13.67
CA THR A 260 -8.58 0.68 13.26
C THR A 260 -8.99 -0.50 14.14
N ILE A 261 -10.16 -0.41 14.74
CA ILE A 261 -10.74 -1.49 15.55
C ILE A 261 -11.85 -2.14 14.72
N ILE A 262 -11.71 -3.45 14.48
CA ILE A 262 -12.62 -4.21 13.61
C ILE A 262 -13.24 -5.39 14.36
N ASP A 263 -14.37 -5.91 13.87
CA ASP A 263 -14.99 -7.10 14.45
C ASP A 263 -13.99 -8.27 14.48
N SER A 264 -13.87 -8.90 15.64
CA SER A 264 -12.93 -10.00 15.90
C SER A 264 -13.08 -11.19 14.96
N LYS A 265 -14.28 -11.41 14.41
CA LYS A 265 -14.54 -12.45 13.40
C LYS A 265 -13.80 -12.18 12.09
N LYS A 266 -13.46 -10.92 11.79
CA LYS A 266 -12.74 -10.52 10.56
C LYS A 266 -11.23 -10.81 10.61
N LEU A 267 -10.64 -10.95 11.80
CA LEU A 267 -9.24 -11.39 12.00
C LEU A 267 -9.11 -12.87 12.37
N THR A 268 -10.20 -13.63 12.22
CA THR A 268 -10.22 -15.08 12.44
C THR A 268 -10.48 -15.78 11.12
N PHE A 269 -9.45 -16.38 10.55
CA PHE A 269 -9.54 -17.07 9.28
C PHE A 269 -9.96 -18.53 9.50
N LYS A 270 -11.04 -18.93 8.83
CA LYS A 270 -11.63 -20.26 8.94
C LYS A 270 -11.65 -20.98 7.59
N LEU A 271 -11.24 -22.24 7.60
CA LEU A 271 -11.43 -23.18 6.51
C LEU A 271 -12.75 -23.94 6.71
N PHE A 272 -13.51 -24.12 5.62
CA PHE A 272 -14.86 -24.73 5.63
C PHE A 272 -15.87 -24.08 6.60
N GLY A 273 -15.63 -22.84 7.03
CA GLY A 273 -16.52 -22.09 7.94
C GLY A 273 -16.43 -22.48 9.42
N PHE A 274 -15.77 -23.59 9.78
CA PHE A 274 -15.66 -24.06 11.17
C PHE A 274 -14.23 -24.26 11.68
N LEU A 275 -13.26 -24.61 10.82
CA LEU A 275 -11.90 -24.90 11.25
C LEU A 275 -11.08 -23.61 11.28
N THR A 276 -10.73 -23.11 12.46
CA THR A 276 -9.84 -21.94 12.57
C THR A 276 -8.45 -22.32 12.10
N ILE A 277 -8.02 -21.73 10.99
CA ILE A 277 -6.70 -21.98 10.41
C ILE A 277 -5.67 -20.97 10.92
N PHE A 278 -6.11 -19.74 11.22
CA PHE A 278 -5.22 -18.68 11.68
C PHE A 278 -6.02 -17.59 12.42
N LYS A 279 -5.49 -17.10 13.55
CA LYS A 279 -6.01 -15.94 14.29
C LYS A 279 -4.85 -14.97 14.50
N ILE A 280 -5.04 -13.72 14.11
CA ILE A 280 -4.03 -12.66 14.24
C ILE A 280 -4.45 -11.71 15.35
N ASP A 281 -3.50 -11.27 16.15
CA ASP A 281 -3.78 -10.33 17.24
C ASP A 281 -3.92 -8.89 16.70
N GLY A 282 -3.14 -8.53 15.67
CA GLY A 282 -3.27 -7.27 14.93
C GLY A 282 -2.48 -7.19 13.63
N VAL A 283 -2.61 -6.07 12.93
CA VAL A 283 -1.89 -5.77 11.69
C VAL A 283 -1.13 -4.46 11.88
N ILE A 284 0.12 -4.39 11.45
CA ILE A 284 0.89 -3.16 11.34
C ILE A 284 0.82 -2.72 9.88
N GLY A 285 0.11 -1.61 9.65
CA GLY A 285 -0.13 -1.06 8.31
C GLY A 285 0.96 -0.10 7.83
N LEU A 286 0.85 0.30 6.58
CA LEU A 286 1.82 1.15 5.90
C LEU A 286 2.10 2.50 6.61
N PRO A 287 1.12 3.24 7.17
CA PRO A 287 1.40 4.51 7.84
C PRO A 287 2.41 4.41 8.98
N LEU A 288 2.43 3.28 9.70
CA LEU A 288 3.43 3.02 10.74
C LEU A 288 4.75 2.55 10.13
N LEU A 289 4.70 1.63 9.15
CA LEU A 289 5.91 1.12 8.50
C LEU A 289 6.72 2.24 7.85
N LYS A 290 6.06 3.20 7.19
CA LYS A 290 6.71 4.34 6.50
C LYS A 290 7.35 5.37 7.43
N GLN A 291 7.23 5.20 8.75
CA GLN A 291 8.01 5.98 9.73
C GLN A 291 9.46 5.50 9.83
N PHE A 292 9.81 4.38 9.17
CA PHE A 292 11.13 3.77 9.13
C PHE A 292 11.54 3.47 7.70
N ASP A 293 12.84 3.40 7.42
CA ASP A 293 13.31 2.64 6.26
C ASP A 293 13.28 1.16 6.65
N VAL A 294 12.53 0.36 5.89
CA VAL A 294 12.16 -1.01 6.27
C VAL A 294 12.91 -2.02 5.43
N THR A 295 13.50 -3.04 6.06
CA THR A 295 14.05 -4.19 5.35
C THR A 295 13.41 -5.50 5.81
N PHE A 296 12.77 -6.20 4.88
CA PHE A 296 12.32 -7.58 5.04
C PHE A 296 13.44 -8.52 4.58
N ASP A 297 14.15 -9.11 5.55
CA ASP A 297 15.15 -10.16 5.30
C ASP A 297 14.47 -11.52 5.49
N TYR A 298 13.77 -12.00 4.47
CA TYR A 298 12.99 -13.24 4.52
C TYR A 298 13.88 -14.46 4.81
N LYS A 299 15.02 -14.60 4.10
CA LYS A 299 15.99 -15.69 4.32
C LYS A 299 16.58 -15.64 5.73
N GLY A 300 16.96 -14.45 6.20
CA GLY A 300 17.48 -14.24 7.55
C GLY A 300 16.41 -14.23 8.66
N LYS A 301 15.12 -14.22 8.29
CA LYS A 301 13.97 -14.14 9.20
C LYS A 301 14.04 -12.92 10.12
N ARG A 302 14.32 -11.75 9.53
CA ARG A 302 14.42 -10.49 10.26
C ARG A 302 13.63 -9.37 9.59
N LEU A 303 13.01 -8.54 10.42
CA LEU A 303 12.60 -7.19 10.04
C LEU A 303 13.66 -6.23 10.58
N ILE A 304 14.20 -5.38 9.72
CA ILE A 304 15.14 -4.34 10.12
C ILE A 304 14.44 -2.99 9.94
N LEU A 305 14.40 -2.21 11.00
CA LEU A 305 13.82 -0.86 11.01
C LEU A 305 14.95 0.12 11.25
N ASP A 306 15.28 0.92 10.23
CA ASP A 306 16.20 2.04 10.35
C ASP A 306 15.40 3.32 10.55
N LEU A 307 15.79 4.15 11.52
CA LEU A 307 15.23 5.51 11.59
C LEU A 307 15.59 6.24 10.28
N PRO A 308 14.63 6.93 9.65
CA PRO A 308 14.92 7.65 8.42
C PRO A 308 15.95 8.73 8.73
N GLN A 309 16.96 8.85 7.87
CA GLN A 309 17.91 9.95 8.03
C GLN A 309 17.16 11.26 7.83
N LYS A 310 17.35 12.22 8.74
CA LYS A 310 16.87 13.61 8.58
C LYS A 310 17.65 14.30 7.46
N THR A 311 17.40 13.88 6.24
CA THR A 311 17.96 14.47 5.04
C THR A 311 17.01 15.55 4.55
N LYS A 312 17.58 16.58 3.90
CA LYS A 312 16.78 17.54 3.15
C LYS A 312 16.13 16.78 1.99
N GLU A 313 14.86 17.08 1.70
CA GLU A 313 14.19 16.52 0.52
C GLU A 313 15.07 16.67 -0.71
N PRO A 314 15.17 15.61 -1.54
CA PRO A 314 16.00 15.66 -2.73
C PRO A 314 15.44 16.70 -3.72
N SER A 315 16.33 17.38 -4.43
CA SER A 315 15.94 18.39 -5.44
C SER A 315 15.32 17.76 -6.69
N SER A 316 15.67 16.51 -6.98
CA SER A 316 15.18 15.70 -8.09
C SER A 316 14.74 14.33 -7.59
N PHE A 317 13.79 13.70 -8.29
CA PHE A 317 13.36 12.35 -7.96
C PHE A 317 14.22 11.32 -8.70
N GLU A 318 14.85 10.42 -7.96
CA GLU A 318 15.66 9.30 -8.50
C GLU A 318 15.12 7.92 -8.08
N GLY A 319 13.96 7.92 -7.40
CA GLY A 319 13.33 6.72 -6.86
C GLY A 319 12.77 5.77 -7.92
N ASN A 320 12.27 4.63 -7.47
CA ASN A 320 11.61 3.62 -8.31
C ASN A 320 10.29 3.09 -7.69
N LEU A 321 9.78 3.75 -6.66
CA LEU A 321 8.45 3.54 -6.12
C LEU A 321 7.76 4.88 -5.91
N TYR A 322 6.43 4.86 -5.92
CA TYR A 322 5.60 6.03 -5.65
C TYR A 322 4.58 5.72 -4.55
N LEU A 323 4.18 6.73 -3.78
CA LEU A 323 3.10 6.62 -2.81
C LEU A 323 1.83 7.23 -3.38
N VAL A 324 0.74 6.47 -3.44
CA VAL A 324 -0.59 7.02 -3.74
C VAL A 324 -1.46 6.86 -2.50
N ARG A 325 -1.48 7.92 -1.68
CA ARG A 325 -1.93 7.84 -0.28
C ARG A 325 -1.11 6.74 0.44
N ASP A 326 -1.77 5.87 1.19
CA ASP A 326 -1.14 4.72 1.85
C ASP A 326 -1.06 3.48 0.94
N LYS A 327 -0.59 3.65 -0.30
CA LYS A 327 -0.27 2.55 -1.24
C LYS A 327 1.12 2.74 -1.84
N ILE A 328 1.94 1.70 -1.81
CA ILE A 328 3.23 1.66 -2.52
C ILE A 328 2.97 1.14 -3.93
N MET A 329 3.28 1.97 -4.92
CA MET A 329 3.07 1.67 -6.34
C MET A 329 4.41 1.44 -7.03
N LEU A 330 4.48 0.36 -7.80
CA LEU A 330 5.63 -0.09 -8.55
C LEU A 330 5.28 -0.18 -10.03
N SER A 331 6.19 0.29 -10.89
CA SER A 331 6.11 -0.01 -12.31
C SER A 331 6.63 -1.42 -12.58
N VAL A 332 5.85 -2.19 -13.33
CA VAL A 332 6.13 -3.58 -13.69
C VAL A 332 5.97 -3.73 -15.20
N SER A 333 6.82 -4.55 -15.83
CA SER A 333 6.59 -5.02 -17.19
C SER A 333 6.14 -6.47 -17.17
N ILE A 334 5.13 -6.84 -17.97
CA ILE A 334 4.65 -8.21 -18.11
C ILE A 334 4.91 -8.67 -19.54
N ASN A 335 5.66 -9.77 -19.74
CA ASN A 335 5.99 -10.30 -21.07
C ASN A 335 6.54 -9.23 -22.02
N ASP A 336 7.49 -8.44 -21.53
CA ASP A 336 8.12 -7.30 -22.23
C ASP A 336 7.18 -6.12 -22.59
N ILE A 337 5.91 -6.16 -22.18
CA ILE A 337 5.00 -5.01 -22.25
C ILE A 337 5.23 -4.15 -21.00
N GLU A 338 5.63 -2.90 -21.21
CA GLU A 338 5.79 -1.88 -20.16
C GLU A 338 4.48 -1.16 -19.88
N GLY A 339 4.36 -0.53 -18.71
CA GLY A 339 3.24 0.37 -18.36
C GLY A 339 2.43 -0.05 -17.15
N PHE A 340 2.54 -1.31 -16.72
CA PHE A 340 1.72 -1.80 -15.62
C PHE A 340 2.11 -1.19 -14.28
N THR A 341 1.09 -0.87 -13.50
CA THR A 341 1.22 -0.31 -12.16
C THR A 341 0.69 -1.30 -11.11
N PHE A 342 1.60 -1.82 -10.30
CA PHE A 342 1.28 -2.81 -9.26
C PHE A 342 1.41 -2.21 -7.86
N GLN A 343 0.48 -2.55 -6.97
CA GLN A 343 0.62 -2.26 -5.55
C GLN A 343 1.49 -3.31 -4.86
N LEU A 344 2.42 -2.90 -4.00
CA LEU A 344 3.17 -3.80 -3.13
C LEU A 344 2.32 -4.20 -1.92
N ASP A 345 2.05 -5.49 -1.74
CA ASP A 345 1.23 -6.03 -0.66
C ASP A 345 1.94 -7.17 0.08
N THR A 346 2.60 -6.84 1.20
CA THR A 346 3.20 -7.83 2.11
C THR A 346 2.17 -8.52 3.01
N GLY A 347 0.91 -8.11 3.02
CA GLY A 347 -0.20 -8.83 3.66
C GLY A 347 -0.81 -9.92 2.76
N GLY A 348 -0.60 -9.81 1.44
CA GLY A 348 -1.06 -10.74 0.42
C GLY A 348 -0.42 -12.13 0.53
N GLY A 349 -1.26 -13.15 0.69
CA GLY A 349 -0.85 -14.57 0.76
C GLY A 349 -1.42 -15.43 -0.38
N GLY A 350 -1.90 -14.80 -1.46
CA GLY A 350 -2.62 -15.47 -2.53
C GLY A 350 -1.73 -16.27 -3.49
N GLY A 351 -0.55 -15.77 -3.81
CA GLY A 351 0.33 -16.34 -4.82
C GLY A 351 1.62 -15.53 -4.97
N TYR A 352 2.20 -15.60 -6.17
CA TYR A 352 3.34 -14.78 -6.57
C TYR A 352 2.94 -13.31 -6.71
N ALA A 353 1.88 -13.08 -7.48
CA ALA A 353 1.25 -11.80 -7.71
C ALA A 353 -0.19 -12.04 -8.17
N SER A 354 -1.03 -11.01 -8.09
CA SER A 354 -2.35 -11.01 -8.73
C SER A 354 -2.44 -9.93 -9.80
N ILE A 355 -3.40 -10.09 -10.71
CA ILE A 355 -3.68 -9.19 -11.81
C ILE A 355 -5.19 -8.95 -11.88
N THR A 356 -5.57 -7.69 -12.09
CA THR A 356 -6.96 -7.26 -12.18
C THR A 356 -7.55 -7.57 -13.55
N PRO A 357 -8.88 -7.53 -13.70
CA PRO A 357 -9.52 -7.57 -15.01
C PRO A 357 -8.99 -6.50 -15.97
N GLU A 358 -8.70 -5.30 -15.47
CA GLU A 358 -8.09 -4.21 -16.23
C GLU A 358 -6.70 -4.58 -16.76
N GLY A 359 -5.79 -5.04 -15.89
CA GLY A 359 -4.46 -5.46 -16.32
C GLY A 359 -4.48 -6.64 -17.31
N ILE A 360 -5.48 -7.52 -17.21
CA ILE A 360 -5.69 -8.61 -18.19
C ILE A 360 -6.10 -8.07 -19.57
N GLU A 361 -6.91 -7.01 -19.63
CA GLU A 361 -7.32 -6.40 -20.90
C GLU A 361 -6.13 -5.83 -21.67
N GLU A 362 -5.11 -5.31 -20.98
CA GLU A 362 -3.86 -4.87 -21.61
C GLU A 362 -3.05 -6.03 -22.20
N LEU A 363 -3.25 -7.24 -21.68
CA LEU A 363 -2.60 -8.47 -22.16
C LEU A 363 -3.43 -9.23 -23.20
N LYS A 364 -4.56 -8.69 -23.68
CA LYS A 364 -5.49 -9.42 -24.56
C LYS A 364 -4.90 -9.89 -25.89
N ASP A 365 -3.90 -9.18 -26.40
CA ASP A 365 -3.23 -9.52 -27.66
C ASP A 365 -2.14 -10.60 -27.46
N GLN A 366 -1.83 -10.96 -26.22
CA GLN A 366 -0.92 -12.04 -25.88
C GLN A 366 -1.63 -13.39 -25.89
N GLN A 367 -0.93 -14.45 -26.29
CA GLN A 367 -1.44 -15.81 -26.19
C GLN A 367 -1.33 -16.32 -24.74
N LEU A 368 -2.29 -15.92 -23.90
CA LEU A 368 -2.30 -16.24 -22.47
C LEU A 368 -2.67 -17.71 -22.21
N LYS A 369 -1.87 -18.40 -21.39
CA LYS A 369 -2.20 -19.71 -20.85
C LYS A 369 -2.98 -19.53 -19.56
N ILE A 370 -4.28 -19.86 -19.54
CA ILE A 370 -5.12 -19.75 -18.35
C ILE A 370 -5.38 -21.13 -17.74
N SER A 371 -5.19 -21.25 -16.43
CA SER A 371 -5.60 -22.43 -15.66
C SER A 371 -6.71 -22.06 -14.68
N GLU A 372 -7.59 -23.01 -14.36
CA GLU A 372 -8.63 -22.84 -13.35
C GLU A 372 -8.50 -23.94 -12.29
N LYS A 373 -8.55 -23.55 -11.01
CA LYS A 373 -8.52 -24.47 -9.87
C LYS A 373 -9.45 -24.01 -8.77
N LEU A 374 -9.84 -24.92 -7.87
CA LEU A 374 -10.40 -24.52 -6.58
C LEU A 374 -9.26 -24.06 -5.68
N GLY A 375 -9.42 -22.89 -5.08
CA GLY A 375 -8.47 -22.36 -4.12
C GLY A 375 -9.17 -21.49 -3.10
N GLY A 376 -8.47 -21.25 -2.00
CA GLY A 376 -8.97 -20.39 -0.94
C GLY A 376 -8.50 -18.95 -1.12
N SER A 377 -9.33 -18.00 -0.70
CA SER A 377 -9.01 -16.58 -0.65
C SER A 377 -9.65 -15.99 0.60
N TRP A 378 -8.85 -15.30 1.42
CA TRP A 378 -9.27 -14.71 2.68
C TRP A 378 -8.65 -13.33 2.86
N GLY A 379 -9.38 -12.41 3.48
CA GLY A 379 -8.91 -11.11 3.93
C GLY A 379 -9.87 -10.49 4.95
N ALA A 380 -9.62 -9.23 5.37
CA ALA A 380 -10.41 -8.56 6.41
C ALA A 380 -11.92 -8.45 6.10
N GLY A 381 -12.32 -8.50 4.82
CA GLY A 381 -13.73 -8.52 4.45
C GLY A 381 -14.40 -9.90 4.59
N GLY A 382 -13.64 -10.98 4.64
CA GLY A 382 -14.13 -12.37 4.66
C GLY A 382 -13.29 -13.28 3.76
N GLY A 383 -13.77 -14.51 3.55
CA GLY A 383 -13.07 -15.45 2.68
C GLY A 383 -13.80 -16.77 2.49
N GLY A 384 -13.31 -17.57 1.56
CA GLY A 384 -13.87 -18.87 1.25
C GLY A 384 -13.12 -19.60 0.15
N VAL A 385 -13.51 -20.85 -0.08
CA VAL A 385 -13.06 -21.63 -1.22
C VAL A 385 -13.84 -21.17 -2.45
N LYS A 386 -13.12 -20.78 -3.49
CA LYS A 386 -13.69 -20.31 -4.76
C LYS A 386 -12.91 -20.88 -5.94
N LYS A 387 -13.53 -20.86 -7.12
CA LYS A 387 -12.78 -21.03 -8.37
C LYS A 387 -11.85 -19.84 -8.56
N ILE A 388 -10.57 -20.13 -8.74
CA ILE A 388 -9.48 -19.19 -9.00
C ILE A 388 -8.94 -19.49 -10.39
N LYS A 389 -8.67 -18.44 -11.15
CA LYS A 389 -7.99 -18.54 -12.43
C LYS A 389 -6.59 -17.95 -12.28
N ASP A 390 -5.61 -18.61 -12.88
CA ASP A 390 -4.24 -18.12 -12.92
C ASP A 390 -3.82 -17.99 -14.39
N VAL A 391 -3.26 -16.84 -14.76
CA VAL A 391 -2.46 -16.69 -15.99
C VAL A 391 -1.10 -17.29 -15.71
N LYS A 392 -0.73 -18.29 -16.50
CA LYS A 392 0.43 -19.13 -16.28
C LYS A 392 1.63 -18.61 -17.05
N ASP A 393 2.81 -18.84 -16.47
CA ASP A 393 4.08 -18.80 -17.21
C ASP A 393 4.38 -17.43 -17.83
N VAL A 394 4.17 -16.37 -17.04
CA VAL A 394 4.54 -14.99 -17.44
C VAL A 394 5.92 -14.62 -16.94
N SER A 395 6.48 -13.58 -17.55
CA SER A 395 7.67 -12.88 -17.05
C SER A 395 7.28 -11.53 -16.46
N LEU A 396 7.86 -11.19 -15.31
CA LEU A 396 7.76 -9.88 -14.68
C LEU A 396 9.12 -9.22 -14.64
N ARG A 397 9.20 -7.98 -15.15
CA ARG A 397 10.37 -7.12 -14.96
C ARG A 397 10.07 -6.03 -13.95
N MET A 398 10.80 -6.01 -12.84
CA MET A 398 10.68 -4.97 -11.81
C MET A 398 11.95 -4.86 -10.98
N CYS A 399 12.21 -3.67 -10.44
CA CYS A 399 13.29 -3.44 -9.45
C CYS A 399 14.68 -3.98 -9.86
N GLY A 400 15.01 -4.00 -11.16
CA GLY A 400 16.30 -4.51 -11.67
C GLY A 400 16.36 -6.03 -11.88
N PHE A 401 15.23 -6.73 -11.83
CA PHE A 401 15.16 -8.18 -12.05
C PHE A 401 14.18 -8.53 -13.16
N ASP A 402 14.52 -9.55 -13.95
CA ASP A 402 13.62 -10.32 -14.81
C ASP A 402 13.28 -11.62 -14.08
N ILE A 403 11.98 -11.82 -13.81
CA ILE A 403 11.43 -12.92 -13.01
C ILE A 403 10.50 -13.74 -13.90
N ARG A 404 10.88 -14.96 -14.25
CA ARG A 404 10.11 -15.83 -15.16
C ARG A 404 9.47 -17.01 -14.43
N ASN A 405 8.54 -17.66 -15.13
CA ASN A 405 7.68 -18.73 -14.63
C ASN A 405 6.75 -18.26 -13.50
N VAL A 406 6.30 -16.99 -13.58
CA VAL A 406 5.36 -16.41 -12.64
C VAL A 406 3.95 -16.82 -13.06
N ASP A 407 3.15 -17.23 -12.08
CA ASP A 407 1.70 -17.36 -12.26
C ASP A 407 1.01 -16.15 -11.63
N LEU A 408 0.23 -15.41 -12.44
CA LEU A 408 -0.58 -14.30 -11.97
C LEU A 408 -1.98 -14.78 -11.63
N ARG A 409 -2.37 -14.63 -10.37
CA ARG A 409 -3.75 -14.90 -9.97
C ARG A 409 -4.68 -13.84 -10.55
N MET A 410 -5.72 -14.23 -11.24
CA MET A 410 -6.75 -13.30 -11.72
C MET A 410 -7.68 -12.93 -10.58
N ASP A 411 -7.76 -11.64 -10.28
CA ASP A 411 -8.79 -11.10 -9.43
C ASP A 411 -10.12 -11.04 -10.18
N LYS A 412 -11.22 -11.26 -9.45
CA LYS A 412 -12.56 -11.34 -10.05
C LYS A 412 -13.19 -9.98 -10.23
N ASP A 413 -12.85 -9.06 -9.34
CA ASP A 413 -13.47 -7.77 -9.24
C ASP A 413 -12.43 -6.70 -9.58
N PRO A 414 -12.80 -5.70 -10.37
CA PRO A 414 -11.93 -4.58 -10.66
C PRO A 414 -11.64 -3.80 -9.38
N ILE A 415 -10.43 -3.27 -9.26
CA ILE A 415 -10.09 -2.37 -8.15
C ILE A 415 -10.54 -0.98 -8.54
N LYS A 416 -11.62 -0.51 -7.91
CA LYS A 416 -12.11 0.85 -8.11
C LYS A 416 -11.40 1.82 -7.17
N ASP A 417 -10.18 2.22 -7.53
CA ASP A 417 -9.49 3.33 -6.89
C ASP A 417 -9.68 4.62 -7.73
N LYS A 418 -9.97 5.74 -7.06
CA LYS A 418 -10.26 7.01 -7.73
C LYS A 418 -9.00 7.77 -8.15
N LEU A 419 -7.85 7.45 -7.57
CA LEU A 419 -6.61 8.22 -7.71
C LEU A 419 -5.60 7.55 -8.64
N ILE A 420 -5.70 6.23 -8.82
CA ILE A 420 -4.80 5.43 -9.63
C ILE A 420 -5.48 4.14 -10.13
N GLU A 421 -5.13 3.71 -11.33
CA GLU A 421 -5.44 2.39 -11.86
C GLU A 421 -4.39 1.40 -11.34
N ILE A 422 -4.87 0.27 -10.82
CA ILE A 422 -4.02 -0.77 -10.24
C ILE A 422 -4.20 -2.03 -11.10
N ASP A 423 -3.15 -2.41 -11.81
CA ASP A 423 -3.16 -3.58 -12.68
C ASP A 423 -2.96 -4.87 -11.92
N GLY A 424 -2.39 -4.81 -10.72
CA GLY A 424 -2.16 -5.98 -9.91
C GLY A 424 -1.47 -5.70 -8.59
N PHE A 425 -1.14 -6.79 -7.90
CA PHE A 425 -0.46 -6.76 -6.60
C PHE A 425 0.78 -7.64 -6.63
N ILE A 426 1.90 -7.14 -6.11
CA ILE A 426 3.09 -7.93 -5.82
C ILE A 426 2.96 -8.51 -4.41
N GLU A 427 2.92 -9.84 -4.30
CA GLU A 427 2.65 -10.57 -3.05
C GLU A 427 3.90 -11.31 -2.52
N ASN A 428 3.77 -11.90 -1.33
CA ASN A 428 4.90 -12.48 -0.60
C ASN A 428 5.63 -13.63 -1.31
N MET A 429 4.98 -14.44 -2.16
CA MET A 429 5.70 -15.56 -2.79
C MET A 429 6.73 -15.11 -3.83
N ILE A 430 6.65 -13.86 -4.33
CA ILE A 430 7.77 -13.25 -5.07
C ILE A 430 8.78 -12.68 -4.08
N LEU A 431 8.31 -11.87 -3.13
CA LEU A 431 9.16 -11.10 -2.21
C LEU A 431 10.06 -11.98 -1.33
N GLU A 432 9.61 -13.18 -0.94
CA GLU A 432 10.36 -14.11 -0.09
C GLU A 432 11.68 -14.60 -0.71
N ASN A 433 11.85 -14.44 -2.03
CA ASN A 433 13.07 -14.79 -2.74
C ASN A 433 14.17 -13.75 -2.57
N PHE A 434 13.84 -12.58 -2.00
CA PHE A 434 14.74 -11.44 -1.85
C PHE A 434 14.88 -11.01 -0.40
N LYS A 435 15.95 -10.29 -0.13
CA LYS A 435 15.99 -9.27 0.92
C LYS A 435 15.43 -7.99 0.32
N VAL A 436 14.28 -7.53 0.83
CA VAL A 436 13.54 -6.38 0.30
C VAL A 436 13.79 -5.19 1.19
N LYS A 437 14.44 -4.14 0.69
CA LYS A 437 14.61 -2.87 1.40
C LYS A 437 13.75 -1.78 0.75
N ILE A 438 12.99 -1.05 1.56
CA ILE A 438 12.19 0.11 1.18
C ILE A 438 12.75 1.32 1.93
N ASP A 439 13.35 2.24 1.20
CA ASP A 439 13.86 3.53 1.69
C ASP A 439 12.83 4.60 1.30
N PHE A 440 12.04 5.07 2.27
CA PHE A 440 10.97 6.04 1.99
C PHE A 440 11.51 7.46 1.84
N GLY A 441 12.70 7.75 2.38
CA GLY A 441 13.36 9.04 2.18
C GLY A 441 13.85 9.23 0.75
N LYS A 442 14.33 8.17 0.12
CA LYS A 442 14.78 8.15 -1.28
C LYS A 442 13.73 7.64 -2.26
N MET A 443 12.62 7.13 -1.75
CA MET A 443 11.57 6.47 -2.55
C MET A 443 12.15 5.35 -3.41
N GLN A 444 12.97 4.51 -2.79
CA GLN A 444 13.71 3.45 -3.45
C GLN A 444 13.36 2.11 -2.81
N ILE A 445 12.90 1.17 -3.62
CA ILE A 445 12.82 -0.25 -3.29
C ILE A 445 14.00 -0.97 -3.94
N THR A 446 14.68 -1.80 -3.15
CA THR A 446 15.81 -2.62 -3.59
C THR A 446 15.54 -4.07 -3.24
N LEU A 447 15.71 -4.94 -4.23
CA LEU A 447 15.69 -6.39 -4.07
C LEU A 447 17.13 -6.88 -4.13
N ALA A 448 17.52 -7.74 -3.18
CA ALA A 448 18.81 -8.42 -3.20
C ALA A 448 18.59 -9.93 -3.05
N ASN A 449 19.15 -10.73 -3.96
CA ASN A 449 19.00 -12.20 -3.94
C ASN A 449 20.06 -12.87 -3.06
#